data_AF-A0A356XC14-F1
#
_entry.id   AF-A0A356XC14-F1
#
_cell.length_a   1.000
_cell.length_b   1.000
_cell.length_c   1.000
_cell.angle_alpha   90.00
_cell.angle_beta   90.00
_cell.angle_gamma   90.00
#
_symmetry.space_group_name_H-M   'P 1'
#
loop_
_entity.id
_entity.type
_entity.pdbx_description
1 polymer ?
#
loop_
_entity_poly.entity_id
_entity_poly.type
_entity_poly.pdbx_seq_one_letter_code
_entity_poly.pdbx_strand_id
1 'polypeptide(L)'
;FIDEIHRFNKAQQDALLPYVESGEIVLIGATTENPYFEVNKALISRSSVFMLKPLEPLHIRKILRQALEDRERGLGHYDIQMTEEAMDHLVQISSGDARIALNALEIAATTTDPLPNGRIILDLPTIEECVQKKSIAFDKSGESHYDNISAFIKSMRGSDPDAAIFYLARALYAGEDPEFLARRIVICASEDVGMANPQALPLTMAAFDAVRSLGMPEARIVLAHAAIMVAASPKSNSCYLAVDRALHDVSSKWTGEVPFRLRNAPVEAMKDLGFSQGYRYAHDEPDHFARGMQYLPDEMAGTVYYEPTGQGYEARVREWLEKIRKGSI
;
A
#
# COMPACT_ATOMS: atom_id res chain seq x y z
N PHE A 1 29.22 -14.47 2.73
CA PHE A 1 27.74 -14.52 2.67
C PHE A 1 27.20 -13.45 3.61
N ILE A 2 26.27 -12.63 3.15
CA ILE A 2 25.58 -11.62 3.96
C ILE A 2 24.10 -11.92 3.87
N ASP A 3 23.52 -12.28 5.01
CA ASP A 3 22.07 -12.42 5.14
C ASP A 3 21.43 -11.04 5.35
N GLU A 4 20.23 -10.86 4.82
CA GLU A 4 19.48 -9.59 4.88
C GLU A 4 20.30 -8.36 4.48
N ILE A 5 20.97 -8.42 3.33
CA ILE A 5 21.86 -7.36 2.84
C ILE A 5 21.18 -5.98 2.72
N HIS A 6 19.85 -5.94 2.59
CA HIS A 6 19.05 -4.72 2.58
C HIS A 6 19.16 -3.91 3.90
N ARG A 7 19.54 -4.54 5.02
CA ARG A 7 19.71 -3.84 6.31
C ARG A 7 20.95 -2.95 6.35
N PHE A 8 21.88 -3.14 5.42
CA PHE A 8 23.07 -2.29 5.34
C PHE A 8 22.69 -0.95 4.71
N ASN A 9 23.10 0.14 5.34
CA ASN A 9 22.99 1.46 4.73
C ASN A 9 23.95 1.59 3.53
N LYS A 10 23.75 2.64 2.71
CA LYS A 10 24.56 2.85 1.49
C LYS A 10 26.06 2.84 1.72
N ALA A 11 26.54 3.48 2.79
CA ALA A 11 27.97 3.53 3.10
C ALA A 11 28.55 2.15 3.46
N GLN A 12 27.78 1.34 4.19
CA GLN A 12 28.16 -0.04 4.52
C GLN A 12 28.19 -0.93 3.28
N GLN A 13 27.26 -0.73 2.34
CA GLN A 13 27.25 -1.44 1.06
C GLN A 13 28.43 -1.01 0.18
N ASP A 14 28.75 0.28 0.12
CA ASP A 14 29.87 0.81 -0.67
C ASP A 14 31.22 0.30 -0.19
N ALA A 15 31.36 0.06 1.11
CA ALA A 15 32.57 -0.51 1.69
C ALA A 15 32.91 -1.91 1.14
N LEU A 16 31.93 -2.63 0.57
CA LEU A 16 32.14 -3.97 -0.02
C LEU A 16 32.73 -3.91 -1.44
N LEU A 17 32.54 -2.80 -2.17
CA LEU A 17 32.87 -2.69 -3.59
C LEU A 17 34.34 -2.98 -3.92
N PRO A 18 35.35 -2.43 -3.22
CA PRO A 18 36.75 -2.66 -3.57
C PRO A 18 37.14 -4.15 -3.50
N TYR A 19 36.56 -4.88 -2.55
CA TYR A 19 36.83 -6.30 -2.34
C TYR A 19 36.12 -7.19 -3.38
N VAL A 20 34.92 -6.78 -3.81
CA VAL A 20 34.20 -7.46 -4.91
C VAL A 20 34.89 -7.22 -6.24
N GLU A 21 35.35 -5.99 -6.50
CA GLU A 21 36.01 -5.60 -7.76
C GLU A 21 37.40 -6.21 -7.92
N SER A 22 38.17 -6.28 -6.84
CA SER A 22 39.49 -6.92 -6.84
C SER A 22 39.42 -8.45 -6.91
N GLY A 23 38.23 -9.03 -6.69
CA GLY A 23 38.03 -10.47 -6.62
C GLY A 23 38.54 -11.10 -5.32
N GLU A 24 38.87 -10.29 -4.30
CA GLU A 24 39.27 -10.77 -2.98
C GLU A 24 38.13 -11.54 -2.29
N ILE A 25 36.88 -11.16 -2.55
CA ILE A 25 35.69 -11.87 -2.05
C ILE A 25 34.70 -12.21 -3.17
N VAL A 26 34.02 -13.35 -3.00
CA VAL A 26 32.77 -13.66 -3.72
C VAL A 26 31.60 -13.27 -2.82
N LEU A 27 30.92 -12.18 -3.16
CA LEU A 27 29.74 -11.73 -2.42
C LEU A 27 28.52 -12.55 -2.80
N ILE A 28 27.96 -13.26 -1.81
CA ILE A 28 26.62 -13.86 -1.87
C ILE A 28 25.77 -13.11 -0.86
N GLY A 29 24.86 -12.28 -1.36
CA GLY A 29 23.87 -11.56 -0.56
C GLY A 29 22.52 -12.26 -0.65
N ALA A 30 21.86 -12.43 0.49
CA ALA A 30 20.46 -12.85 0.55
C ALA A 30 19.60 -11.68 1.05
N THR A 31 18.38 -11.60 0.55
CA THR A 31 17.38 -10.62 0.97
C THR A 31 16.00 -11.14 0.61
N THR A 32 15.02 -10.84 1.45
CA THR A 32 13.60 -10.99 1.12
C THR A 32 13.04 -9.78 0.36
N GLU A 33 13.73 -8.63 0.44
CA GLU A 33 13.40 -7.40 -0.27
C GLU A 33 13.78 -7.41 -1.75
N ASN A 34 13.10 -6.57 -2.54
CA ASN A 34 13.47 -6.34 -3.93
C ASN A 34 14.86 -5.65 -4.01
N PRO A 35 15.88 -6.34 -4.54
CA PRO A 35 17.26 -5.86 -4.47
C PRO A 35 17.47 -4.57 -5.26
N TYR A 36 16.63 -4.26 -6.27
CA TYR A 36 16.78 -3.05 -7.08
C TYR A 36 16.44 -1.74 -6.33
N PHE A 37 15.74 -1.84 -5.19
CA PHE A 37 15.41 -0.69 -4.35
C PHE A 37 16.38 -0.54 -3.17
N GLU A 38 16.68 -1.66 -2.50
CA GLU A 38 17.40 -1.64 -1.23
C GLU A 38 18.93 -1.84 -1.36
N VAL A 39 19.39 -2.36 -2.50
CA VAL A 39 20.83 -2.57 -2.75
C VAL A 39 21.36 -1.49 -3.69
N ASN A 40 22.56 -0.98 -3.41
CA ASN A 40 23.19 0.01 -4.26
C ASN A 40 23.42 -0.54 -5.68
N LYS A 41 23.04 0.26 -6.68
CA LYS A 41 23.22 -0.03 -8.11
C LYS A 41 24.64 -0.47 -8.46
N ALA A 42 25.66 0.06 -7.77
CA ALA A 42 27.05 -0.34 -7.98
C ALA A 42 27.29 -1.83 -7.66
N LEU A 43 26.76 -2.34 -6.54
CA LEU A 43 26.86 -3.76 -6.19
C LEU A 43 26.01 -4.62 -7.12
N ILE A 44 24.79 -4.17 -7.46
CA ILE A 44 23.91 -4.89 -8.39
C ILE A 44 24.60 -5.08 -9.74
N SER A 45 25.26 -4.05 -10.27
CA SER A 45 25.94 -4.14 -11.57
C SER A 45 27.11 -5.14 -11.61
N ARG A 46 27.62 -5.57 -10.44
CA ARG A 46 28.71 -6.55 -10.28
C ARG A 46 28.21 -7.90 -9.76
N SER A 47 26.90 -8.06 -9.60
CA SER A 47 26.28 -9.26 -9.03
C SER A 47 25.28 -9.86 -10.01
N SER A 48 25.12 -11.19 -9.96
CA SER A 48 23.99 -11.86 -10.60
C SER A 48 22.81 -11.94 -9.62
N VAL A 49 21.64 -11.45 -10.04
CA VAL A 49 20.42 -11.48 -9.22
C VAL A 49 19.61 -12.71 -9.59
N PHE A 50 19.34 -13.56 -8.60
CA PHE A 50 18.50 -14.75 -8.75
C PHE A 50 17.26 -14.62 -7.88
N MET A 51 16.08 -14.79 -8.47
CA MET A 51 14.83 -14.85 -7.74
C MET A 51 14.55 -16.29 -7.31
N LEU A 52 14.53 -16.51 -5.99
CA LEU A 52 14.07 -17.78 -5.42
C LEU A 52 12.57 -17.73 -5.20
N LYS A 53 11.89 -18.84 -5.49
CA LYS A 53 10.45 -18.97 -5.23
C LYS A 53 10.24 -19.78 -3.94
N PRO A 54 9.14 -19.54 -3.21
CA PRO A 54 8.72 -20.42 -2.13
C PRO A 54 8.66 -21.86 -2.59
N LEU A 55 8.98 -22.79 -1.69
CA LEU A 55 8.98 -24.21 -2.02
C LEU A 55 7.55 -24.72 -2.19
N GLU A 56 7.35 -25.54 -3.22
CA GLU A 56 6.08 -26.26 -3.38
C GLU A 56 5.86 -27.26 -2.22
N PRO A 57 4.59 -27.59 -1.90
CA PRO A 57 4.26 -28.51 -0.81
C PRO A 57 5.00 -29.86 -0.87
N LEU A 58 5.22 -30.39 -2.08
CA LEU A 58 5.95 -31.64 -2.28
C LEU A 58 7.44 -31.53 -1.87
N HIS A 59 8.06 -30.38 -2.10
CA HIS A 59 9.45 -30.13 -1.71
C HIS A 59 9.59 -30.00 -0.20
N ILE A 60 8.66 -29.30 0.47
CA ILE A 60 8.63 -29.23 1.93
C ILE A 60 8.46 -30.63 2.54
N ARG A 61 7.52 -31.43 2.02
CA ARG A 61 7.33 -32.82 2.50
C ARG A 61 8.62 -33.63 2.37
N LYS A 62 9.31 -33.50 1.24
CA LYS A 62 10.58 -34.20 1.00
C LYS A 62 11.64 -33.79 2.01
N ILE A 63 11.77 -32.49 2.31
CA ILE A 63 12.71 -31.98 3.31
C ILE A 63 12.38 -32.53 4.71
N LEU A 64 11.11 -32.52 5.11
CA LEU A 64 10.68 -33.05 6.40
C LEU A 64 10.96 -34.56 6.54
N ARG A 65 10.64 -35.35 5.51
CA ARG A 65 10.98 -36.79 5.50
C ARG A 65 12.48 -37.03 5.56
N GLN A 66 13.26 -36.26 4.82
CA GLN A 66 14.72 -36.34 4.89
C GLN A 66 15.23 -36.02 6.30
N ALA A 67 14.67 -35.00 6.97
CA ALA A 67 15.04 -34.67 8.34
C ALA A 67 14.67 -35.77 9.34
N LEU A 68 13.54 -36.46 9.17
CA LEU A 68 13.14 -37.59 10.01
C LEU A 68 14.03 -38.83 9.82
N GLU A 69 14.53 -39.05 8.61
CA GLU A 69 15.30 -40.26 8.26
C GLU A 69 16.82 -40.09 8.43
N ASP A 70 17.35 -38.87 8.33
CA ASP A 70 18.79 -38.59 8.42
C ASP A 70 19.29 -38.80 9.85
N ARG A 71 20.14 -39.82 10.04
CA ARG A 71 20.73 -40.16 11.34
C ARG A 71 21.84 -39.18 11.74
N GLU A 72 22.61 -38.65 10.80
CA GLU A 72 23.80 -37.85 11.15
C GLU A 72 23.45 -36.38 11.43
N ARG A 73 22.49 -35.83 10.69
CA ARG A 73 22.16 -34.38 10.71
C ARG A 73 20.69 -34.10 10.99
N GLY A 74 19.88 -35.15 11.15
CA GLY A 74 18.44 -35.05 11.39
C GLY A 74 18.02 -35.76 12.67
N LEU A 75 16.78 -36.22 12.68
CA LEU A 75 16.13 -36.86 13.81
C LEU A 75 16.10 -38.39 13.71
N GLY A 76 16.83 -38.99 12.76
CA GLY A 76 16.81 -40.43 12.51
C GLY A 76 17.36 -41.30 13.65
N HIS A 77 17.92 -40.69 14.70
CA HIS A 77 18.30 -41.34 15.95
C HIS A 77 17.13 -41.51 16.93
N TYR A 78 16.06 -40.74 16.79
CA TYR A 78 14.84 -40.89 17.57
C TYR A 78 13.89 -41.89 16.87
N ASP A 79 13.21 -42.76 17.63
CA ASP A 79 12.11 -43.58 17.10
C ASP A 79 10.86 -42.71 16.97
N ILE A 80 10.82 -41.85 15.95
CA ILE A 80 9.69 -40.94 15.69
C ILE A 80 8.74 -41.56 14.67
N GLN A 81 7.46 -41.58 15.02
CA GLN A 81 6.37 -41.91 14.11
C GLN A 81 5.48 -40.67 13.93
N MET A 82 5.52 -40.07 12.75
CA MET A 82 4.66 -38.95 12.38
C MET A 82 3.46 -39.44 11.56
N THR A 83 2.25 -38.98 11.86
CA THR A 83 1.08 -39.30 11.04
C THR A 83 1.07 -38.48 9.75
N GLU A 84 0.43 -38.99 8.68
CA GLU A 84 0.38 -38.25 7.41
C GLU A 84 -0.46 -36.96 7.55
N GLU A 85 -1.49 -36.93 8.40
CA GLU A 85 -2.27 -35.71 8.67
C GLU A 85 -1.42 -34.63 9.34
N ALA A 86 -0.53 -35.02 10.27
CA ALA A 86 0.41 -34.12 10.92
C ALA A 86 1.45 -33.59 9.92
N MET A 87 1.95 -34.46 9.02
CA MET A 87 2.86 -34.08 7.92
C MET A 87 2.19 -33.09 6.97
N ASP A 88 0.96 -33.37 6.55
CA ASP A 88 0.15 -32.50 5.69
C ASP A 88 -0.05 -31.14 6.34
N HIS A 89 -0.34 -31.11 7.64
CA HIS A 89 -0.49 -29.87 8.40
C HIS A 89 0.81 -29.06 8.45
N LEU A 90 1.95 -29.68 8.76
CA LEU A 90 3.26 -29.01 8.75
C LEU A 90 3.62 -28.45 7.37
N VAL A 91 3.32 -29.20 6.31
CA VAL A 91 3.55 -28.75 4.92
C VAL A 91 2.69 -27.55 4.58
N GLN A 92 1.43 -27.53 5.01
CA GLN A 92 0.51 -26.42 4.75
C GLN A 92 0.87 -25.18 5.56
N ILE A 93 1.20 -25.34 6.85
CA ILE A 93 1.45 -24.21 7.74
C ILE A 93 2.76 -23.49 7.41
N SER A 94 3.76 -24.22 6.90
CA SER A 94 5.05 -23.66 6.49
C SER A 94 4.96 -22.72 5.29
N SER A 95 3.88 -22.80 4.50
CA SER A 95 3.61 -21.93 3.34
C SER A 95 4.81 -21.79 2.37
N GLY A 96 5.60 -22.86 2.22
CA GLY A 96 6.77 -22.90 1.35
C GLY A 96 8.10 -22.47 1.98
N ASP A 97 8.14 -22.19 3.29
CA ASP A 97 9.36 -21.96 4.07
C ASP A 97 9.82 -23.24 4.80
N ALA A 98 10.95 -23.81 4.36
CA ALA A 98 11.52 -25.00 4.97
C ALA A 98 11.98 -24.78 6.43
N ARG A 99 12.41 -23.56 6.79
CA ARG A 99 12.90 -23.24 8.13
C ARG A 99 11.76 -23.34 9.14
N ILE A 100 10.59 -22.79 8.82
CA ILE A 100 9.39 -22.90 9.66
C ILE A 100 9.00 -24.36 9.85
N ALA A 101 8.99 -25.14 8.75
CA ALA A 101 8.63 -26.55 8.80
C ALA A 101 9.60 -27.37 9.69
N LEU A 102 10.91 -27.16 9.51
CA LEU A 102 11.94 -27.87 10.27
C LEU A 102 11.96 -27.47 11.75
N ASN A 103 11.82 -26.18 12.06
CA ASN A 103 11.76 -25.71 13.45
C ASN A 103 10.55 -26.28 14.18
N ALA A 104 9.38 -26.29 13.54
CA ALA A 104 8.18 -26.88 14.13
C ALA A 104 8.34 -28.39 14.37
N LEU A 105 8.96 -29.10 13.43
CA LEU A 105 9.27 -30.52 13.57
C LEU A 105 10.27 -30.77 14.71
N GLU A 106 11.32 -29.97 14.82
CA GLU A 106 12.33 -30.07 15.89
C GLU A 106 11.71 -29.83 17.27
N ILE A 107 10.88 -28.79 17.41
CA ILE A 107 10.16 -28.52 18.66
C ILE A 107 9.29 -29.73 19.01
N ALA A 108 8.45 -30.19 18.07
CA ALA A 108 7.57 -31.33 18.32
C ALA A 108 8.35 -32.59 18.73
N ALA A 109 9.47 -32.88 18.08
CA ALA A 109 10.30 -34.03 18.39
C ALA A 109 11.01 -33.92 19.76
N THR A 110 11.35 -32.71 20.20
CA THR A 110 12.12 -32.49 21.43
C THR A 110 11.24 -32.24 22.67
N THR A 111 10.00 -31.79 22.49
CA THR A 111 9.07 -31.50 23.60
C THR A 111 8.04 -32.59 23.84
N THR A 112 7.88 -33.54 22.91
CA THR A 112 6.92 -34.65 23.08
C THR A 112 7.57 -35.77 23.86
N ASP A 113 6.98 -36.12 25.00
CA ASP A 113 7.47 -37.23 25.82
C ASP A 113 7.36 -38.57 25.06
N PRO A 114 8.42 -39.40 25.07
CA PRO A 114 8.35 -40.73 24.49
C PRO A 114 7.35 -41.61 25.24
N LEU A 115 6.68 -42.50 24.51
CA LEU A 115 5.91 -43.60 25.07
C LEU A 115 6.81 -44.55 25.89
N PRO A 116 6.25 -45.44 26.72
CA PRO A 116 7.04 -46.39 27.53
C PRO A 116 7.98 -47.30 26.74
N ASN A 117 7.77 -47.45 25.42
CA ASN A 117 8.64 -48.20 24.51
C ASN A 117 9.75 -47.34 23.86
N GLY A 118 9.87 -46.07 24.23
CA GLY A 118 10.85 -45.13 23.67
C GLY A 118 10.43 -44.46 22.36
N ARG A 119 9.23 -44.76 21.84
CA ARG A 119 8.71 -44.16 20.60
C ARG A 119 8.08 -42.80 20.85
N ILE A 120 8.35 -41.84 19.98
CA ILE A 120 7.71 -40.53 19.96
C ILE A 120 6.63 -40.54 18.87
N ILE A 121 5.39 -40.18 19.20
CA ILE A 121 4.30 -40.07 18.22
C ILE A 121 4.01 -38.60 17.97
N LEU A 122 4.16 -38.16 16.72
CA LEU A 122 3.81 -36.81 16.29
C LEU A 122 2.50 -36.88 15.50
N ASP A 123 1.39 -36.68 16.20
CA ASP A 123 0.05 -36.58 15.62
C ASP A 123 -0.35 -35.12 15.37
N LEU A 124 -1.53 -34.93 14.77
CA LEU A 124 -2.01 -33.60 14.40
C LEU A 124 -2.12 -32.65 15.63
N PRO A 125 -2.75 -33.04 16.76
CA PRO A 125 -2.78 -32.19 17.96
C PRO A 125 -1.39 -31.79 18.47
N THR A 126 -0.44 -32.74 18.49
CA THR A 126 0.94 -32.47 18.91
C THR A 126 1.60 -31.41 18.03
N ILE A 127 1.43 -31.53 16.71
CA ILE A 127 1.95 -30.53 15.78
C ILE A 127 1.23 -29.18 15.96
N GLU A 128 -0.09 -29.16 16.10
CA GLU A 128 -0.87 -27.93 16.29
C GLU A 128 -0.45 -27.14 17.55
N GLU A 129 -0.07 -27.84 18.62
CA GLU A 129 0.48 -27.22 19.84
C GLU A 129 1.89 -26.67 19.65
N CYS A 130 2.70 -27.31 18.81
CA CYS A 130 4.09 -26.93 18.55
C CYS A 130 4.23 -25.81 17.53
N VAL A 131 3.23 -25.60 16.66
CA VAL A 131 3.25 -24.48 15.73
C VAL A 131 2.71 -23.23 16.40
N GLN A 132 3.59 -22.27 16.69
CA GLN A 132 3.17 -20.92 17.04
C GLN A 132 2.21 -20.40 15.96
N LYS A 133 1.02 -19.93 16.38
CA LYS A 133 0.00 -19.34 15.49
C LYS A 133 0.67 -18.41 14.48
N LYS A 134 0.62 -18.84 13.22
CA LYS A 134 1.02 -18.13 11.98
C LYS A 134 1.53 -16.70 12.22
N SER A 135 2.84 -16.50 12.15
CA SER A 135 3.31 -15.37 11.35
C SER A 135 3.05 -15.79 9.90
N ILE A 136 1.89 -15.44 9.34
CA ILE A 136 1.81 -15.44 7.87
C ILE A 136 3.02 -14.63 7.42
N ALA A 137 3.78 -15.19 6.49
CA ALA A 137 4.84 -14.53 5.75
C ALA A 137 4.23 -13.35 4.98
N PHE A 138 3.82 -12.33 5.71
CA PHE A 138 3.74 -10.98 5.27
C PHE A 138 5.05 -10.40 5.72
N ASP A 139 5.99 -10.40 4.78
CA ASP A 139 7.15 -9.58 4.96
C ASP A 139 6.63 -8.14 5.10
N LYS A 140 6.88 -7.55 6.27
CA LYS A 140 6.53 -6.16 6.53
C LYS A 140 7.39 -5.21 5.70
N SER A 141 8.43 -5.73 5.05
CA SER A 141 9.25 -4.99 4.14
C SER A 141 8.99 -5.47 2.69
N GLY A 142 8.69 -4.49 1.84
CA GLY A 142 8.76 -4.64 0.39
C GLY A 142 7.54 -5.24 -0.31
N GLU A 143 7.79 -6.33 -1.03
CA GLU A 143 7.09 -6.62 -2.29
C GLU A 143 5.68 -7.18 -2.08
N SER A 144 5.51 -8.15 -1.17
CA SER A 144 4.18 -8.73 -0.88
C SER A 144 3.25 -7.75 -0.16
N HIS A 145 3.81 -6.90 0.71
CA HIS A 145 3.09 -5.79 1.32
C HIS A 145 2.61 -4.82 0.23
N TYR A 146 3.51 -4.32 -0.63
CA TYR A 146 3.14 -3.37 -1.67
C TYR A 146 2.13 -3.94 -2.64
N ASP A 147 2.25 -5.22 -3.02
CA ASP A 147 1.29 -5.89 -3.90
C ASP A 147 -0.08 -6.01 -3.26
N ASN A 148 -0.17 -6.37 -1.98
CA ASN A 148 -1.44 -6.47 -1.28
C ASN A 148 -2.11 -5.10 -1.11
N ILE A 149 -1.35 -4.05 -0.76
CA ILE A 149 -1.88 -2.69 -0.64
C ILE A 149 -2.28 -2.12 -2.00
N SER A 150 -1.49 -2.40 -3.04
CA SER A 150 -1.80 -2.08 -4.43
C SER A 150 -3.09 -2.76 -4.89
N ALA A 151 -3.28 -4.04 -4.55
CA ALA A 151 -4.50 -4.78 -4.83
C ALA A 151 -5.69 -4.21 -4.05
N PHE A 152 -5.51 -3.87 -2.77
CA PHE A 152 -6.53 -3.21 -1.95
C PHE A 152 -7.03 -1.89 -2.57
N ILE A 153 -6.10 -1.03 -2.98
CA ILE A 153 -6.41 0.25 -3.66
C ILE A 153 -7.12 0.00 -4.99
N LYS A 154 -6.60 -0.93 -5.81
CA LYS A 154 -7.18 -1.25 -7.12
C LYS A 154 -8.58 -1.87 -6.99
N SER A 155 -8.85 -2.64 -5.95
CA SER A 155 -10.19 -3.18 -5.66
C SER A 155 -11.18 -2.06 -5.29
N MET A 156 -10.78 -1.12 -4.44
CA MET A 156 -11.60 0.06 -4.14
C MET A 156 -11.87 0.88 -5.41
N ARG A 157 -10.85 1.17 -6.21
CA ARG A 157 -10.96 1.89 -7.49
C ARG A 157 -11.82 1.15 -8.51
N GLY A 158 -11.65 -0.17 -8.59
CA GLY A 158 -12.36 -1.07 -9.50
C GLY A 158 -13.82 -1.35 -9.11
N SER A 159 -14.28 -0.80 -7.98
CA SER A 159 -15.63 -1.00 -7.44
C SER A 159 -15.94 -2.45 -7.05
N ASP A 160 -14.94 -3.15 -6.50
CA ASP A 160 -15.08 -4.50 -5.95
C ASP A 160 -14.93 -4.45 -4.41
N PRO A 161 -16.04 -4.29 -3.66
CA PRO A 161 -15.99 -4.20 -2.20
C PRO A 161 -15.55 -5.51 -1.55
N ASP A 162 -15.87 -6.65 -2.14
CA ASP A 162 -15.50 -7.96 -1.58
C ASP A 162 -13.99 -8.18 -1.65
N ALA A 163 -13.39 -7.91 -2.82
CA ALA A 163 -11.93 -7.94 -2.97
C ALA A 163 -11.24 -6.89 -2.08
N ALA A 164 -11.81 -5.69 -1.95
CA ALA A 164 -11.26 -4.66 -1.08
C ALA A 164 -11.23 -5.11 0.39
N ILE A 165 -12.31 -5.71 0.89
CA ILE A 165 -12.35 -6.27 2.24
C ILE A 165 -11.39 -7.45 2.41
N PHE A 166 -11.26 -8.30 1.40
CA PHE A 166 -10.29 -9.41 1.44
C PHE A 166 -8.85 -8.92 1.59
N TYR A 167 -8.41 -7.96 0.77
CA TYR A 167 -7.05 -7.42 0.86
C TYR A 167 -6.83 -6.57 2.12
N LEU A 168 -7.87 -5.89 2.62
CA LEU A 168 -7.84 -5.23 3.93
C LEU A 168 -7.63 -6.25 5.06
N ALA A 169 -8.40 -7.34 5.07
CA ALA A 169 -8.28 -8.39 6.09
C ALA A 169 -6.89 -9.04 6.06
N ARG A 170 -6.34 -9.28 4.85
CA ARG A 170 -4.97 -9.76 4.69
C ARG A 170 -3.94 -8.79 5.29
N ALA A 171 -4.06 -7.50 5.01
CA ALA A 171 -3.17 -6.49 5.58
C ALA A 171 -3.28 -6.41 7.12
N LEU A 172 -4.49 -6.42 7.66
CA LEU A 172 -4.68 -6.39 9.12
C LEU A 172 -4.14 -7.64 9.80
N TYR A 173 -4.36 -8.81 9.20
CA TYR A 173 -3.82 -10.07 9.70
C TYR A 173 -2.28 -10.07 9.69
N ALA A 174 -1.68 -9.43 8.69
CA ALA A 174 -0.24 -9.20 8.59
C ALA A 174 0.34 -8.23 9.63
N GLY A 175 -0.51 -7.59 10.43
CA GLY A 175 -0.11 -6.57 11.39
C GLY A 175 0.26 -5.25 10.72
N GLU A 176 -0.35 -4.93 9.58
CA GLU A 176 -0.27 -3.60 8.95
C GLU A 176 -0.79 -2.52 9.91
N ASP A 177 -0.20 -1.33 9.85
CA ASP A 177 -0.66 -0.19 10.64
C ASP A 177 -2.09 0.20 10.21
N PRO A 178 -3.09 0.15 11.11
CA PRO A 178 -4.46 0.58 10.82
C PRO A 178 -4.53 2.04 10.35
N GLU A 179 -3.66 2.93 10.86
CA GLU A 179 -3.63 4.32 10.40
C GLU A 179 -3.09 4.42 8.97
N PHE A 180 -2.12 3.58 8.59
CA PHE A 180 -1.65 3.49 7.20
C PHE A 180 -2.76 3.09 6.25
N LEU A 181 -3.53 2.06 6.60
CA LEU A 181 -4.69 1.63 5.80
C LEU A 181 -5.74 2.73 5.69
N ALA A 182 -6.04 3.42 6.79
CA ALA A 182 -6.97 4.53 6.80
C ALA A 182 -6.50 5.70 5.90
N ARG A 183 -5.21 6.04 5.90
CA ARG A 183 -4.62 7.04 4.97
C ARG A 183 -4.85 6.64 3.51
N ARG A 184 -4.66 5.37 3.15
CA ARG A 184 -4.89 4.88 1.78
C ARG A 184 -6.35 4.99 1.36
N ILE A 185 -7.29 4.70 2.26
CA ILE A 185 -8.73 4.86 2.00
C ILE A 185 -9.09 6.33 1.78
N VAL A 186 -8.56 7.24 2.60
CA VAL A 186 -8.78 8.70 2.46
C VAL A 186 -8.28 9.21 1.10
N ILE A 187 -7.09 8.77 0.68
CA ILE A 187 -6.53 9.12 -0.64
C ILE A 187 -7.47 8.65 -1.75
N CYS A 188 -7.90 7.39 -1.75
CA CYS A 188 -8.84 6.87 -2.76
C CYS A 188 -10.18 7.60 -2.76
N ALA A 189 -10.67 8.07 -1.62
CA ALA A 189 -11.91 8.85 -1.56
C ALA A 189 -11.81 10.17 -2.35
N SER A 190 -10.63 10.78 -2.42
CA SER A 190 -10.41 12.01 -3.21
C SER A 190 -9.92 11.74 -4.63
N GLU A 191 -9.06 10.74 -4.82
CA GLU A 191 -8.44 10.41 -6.12
C GLU A 191 -9.41 9.64 -7.04
N ASP A 192 -10.13 8.66 -6.51
CA ASP A 192 -10.90 7.69 -7.30
C ASP A 192 -12.42 7.91 -7.23
N VAL A 193 -12.89 8.63 -6.20
CA VAL A 193 -14.32 8.96 -6.02
C VAL A 193 -14.57 10.45 -6.25
N GLY A 194 -13.79 11.32 -5.60
CA GLY A 194 -13.81 12.77 -5.83
C GLY A 194 -15.21 13.38 -5.69
N MET A 195 -15.56 14.28 -6.61
CA MET A 195 -16.85 14.97 -6.60
C MET A 195 -18.01 14.10 -7.08
N ALA A 196 -17.77 12.87 -7.55
CA ALA A 196 -18.86 11.95 -7.89
C ALA A 196 -19.63 11.50 -6.63
N ASN A 197 -18.97 11.48 -5.47
CA ASN A 197 -19.63 11.38 -4.17
C ASN A 197 -18.92 12.26 -3.11
N PRO A 198 -19.35 13.53 -2.93
CA PRO A 198 -18.72 14.46 -2.01
C PRO A 198 -18.75 14.04 -0.54
N GLN A 199 -19.58 13.06 -0.16
CA GLN A 199 -19.66 12.53 1.21
C GLN A 199 -18.57 11.48 1.50
N ALA A 200 -17.86 10.98 0.48
CA ALA A 200 -16.83 9.97 0.66
C ALA A 200 -15.66 10.50 1.52
N LEU A 201 -15.12 11.68 1.20
CA LEU A 201 -14.00 12.25 1.95
C LEU A 201 -14.34 12.54 3.42
N PRO A 202 -15.47 13.22 3.77
CA PRO A 202 -15.85 13.41 5.17
C PRO A 202 -16.02 12.09 5.94
N LEU A 203 -16.62 11.06 5.32
CA LEU A 203 -16.80 9.76 5.96
C LEU A 203 -15.46 9.07 6.21
N THR A 204 -14.55 9.05 5.23
CA THR A 204 -13.24 8.41 5.40
C THR A 204 -12.33 9.17 6.35
N MET A 205 -12.46 10.49 6.46
CA MET A 205 -11.81 11.30 7.50
C MET A 205 -12.35 10.96 8.90
N ALA A 206 -13.66 10.85 9.06
CA ALA A 206 -14.25 10.41 10.33
C ALA A 206 -13.78 8.99 10.71
N ALA A 207 -13.66 8.10 9.72
CA ALA A 207 -13.10 6.77 9.93
C ALA A 207 -11.62 6.82 10.32
N PHE A 208 -10.82 7.68 9.70
CA PHE A 208 -9.42 7.90 10.06
C PHE A 208 -9.28 8.32 11.53
N ASP A 209 -10.06 9.30 11.99
CA ASP A 209 -10.04 9.74 13.39
C ASP A 209 -10.54 8.65 14.36
N ALA A 210 -11.57 7.89 13.96
CA ALA A 210 -12.09 6.79 14.75
C ALA A 210 -11.07 5.66 14.92
N VAL A 211 -10.31 5.30 13.87
CA VAL A 211 -9.26 4.27 13.94
C VAL A 211 -8.21 4.62 14.99
N ARG A 212 -7.79 5.89 15.05
CA ARG A 212 -6.82 6.39 16.05
C ARG A 212 -7.35 6.34 17.48
N SER A 213 -8.66 6.41 17.64
CA SER A 213 -9.32 6.50 18.95
C SER A 213 -9.72 5.13 19.51
N LEU A 214 -10.04 4.16 18.65
CA LEU A 214 -10.61 2.86 19.05
C LEU A 214 -9.57 1.78 19.29
N GLY A 215 -8.45 1.79 18.55
CA GLY A 215 -7.49 0.69 18.56
C GLY A 215 -8.03 -0.63 17.97
N MET A 216 -7.17 -1.65 17.92
CA MET A 216 -7.54 -2.98 17.44
C MET A 216 -8.07 -3.86 18.60
N PRO A 217 -9.05 -4.74 18.35
CA PRO A 217 -9.54 -5.16 17.03
C PRO A 217 -10.69 -4.32 16.43
N GLU A 218 -11.35 -3.43 17.18
CA GLU A 218 -12.55 -2.69 16.75
C GLU A 218 -12.31 -1.80 15.53
N ALA A 219 -11.11 -1.21 15.39
CA ALA A 219 -10.73 -0.39 14.24
C ALA A 219 -10.91 -1.10 12.88
N ARG A 220 -10.83 -2.44 12.83
CA ARG A 220 -11.09 -3.22 11.61
C ARG A 220 -12.49 -2.97 11.01
N ILE A 221 -13.48 -2.73 11.87
CA ILE A 221 -14.88 -2.52 11.47
C ILE A 221 -15.03 -1.15 10.82
N VAL A 222 -14.38 -0.14 11.39
CA VAL A 222 -14.38 1.23 10.86
C VAL A 222 -13.64 1.30 9.53
N LEU A 223 -12.48 0.63 9.43
CA LEU A 223 -11.75 0.49 8.17
C LEU A 223 -12.58 -0.20 7.09
N ALA A 224 -13.27 -1.29 7.43
CA ALA A 224 -14.14 -1.99 6.49
C ALA A 224 -15.29 -1.09 6.00
N HIS A 225 -15.94 -0.35 6.90
CA HIS A 225 -17.00 0.59 6.53
C HIS A 225 -16.48 1.66 5.55
N ALA A 226 -15.34 2.26 5.83
CA ALA A 226 -14.74 3.28 4.97
C ALA A 226 -14.29 2.72 3.61
N ALA A 227 -13.68 1.54 3.57
CA ALA A 227 -13.26 0.89 2.33
C ALA A 227 -14.47 0.54 1.44
N ILE A 228 -15.54 0.01 2.02
CA ILE A 228 -16.79 -0.29 1.30
C ILE A 228 -17.43 0.99 0.76
N MET A 229 -17.45 2.08 1.54
CA MET A 229 -17.96 3.37 1.05
C MET A 229 -17.23 3.81 -0.22
N VAL A 230 -15.89 3.72 -0.26
CA VAL A 230 -15.11 4.08 -1.44
C VAL A 230 -15.37 3.10 -2.59
N ALA A 231 -15.34 1.80 -2.32
CA ALA A 231 -15.56 0.76 -3.33
C ALA A 231 -16.95 0.85 -3.97
N ALA A 232 -17.99 1.13 -3.19
CA ALA A 232 -19.37 1.21 -3.68
C ALA A 232 -19.77 2.60 -4.22
N SER A 233 -18.93 3.62 -4.08
CA SER A 233 -19.23 4.97 -4.58
C SER A 233 -19.10 5.08 -6.11
N PRO A 234 -19.87 5.97 -6.77
CA PRO A 234 -19.58 6.41 -8.13
C PRO A 234 -18.14 6.92 -8.24
N LYS A 235 -17.46 6.60 -9.35
CA LYS A 235 -16.03 6.89 -9.54
C LYS A 235 -15.81 8.14 -10.37
N SER A 236 -14.85 8.95 -9.96
CA SER A 236 -14.33 10.07 -10.74
C SER A 236 -12.95 10.48 -10.24
N ASN A 237 -12.01 10.60 -11.17
CA ASN A 237 -10.69 11.16 -10.94
C ASN A 237 -10.56 12.59 -11.48
N SER A 238 -11.68 13.26 -11.76
CA SER A 238 -11.70 14.59 -12.38
C SER A 238 -10.96 15.64 -11.53
N CYS A 239 -11.10 15.59 -10.20
CA CYS A 239 -10.42 16.48 -9.27
C CYS A 239 -8.90 16.23 -9.25
N TYR A 240 -8.50 14.96 -9.24
CA TYR A 240 -7.09 14.54 -9.31
C TYR A 240 -6.44 15.04 -10.60
N LEU A 241 -7.07 14.81 -11.75
CA LEU A 241 -6.55 15.28 -13.03
C LEU A 241 -6.54 16.81 -13.14
N ALA A 242 -7.53 17.50 -12.56
CA ALA A 242 -7.59 18.96 -12.61
C ALA A 242 -6.40 19.61 -11.90
N VAL A 243 -6.02 19.11 -10.71
CA VAL A 243 -4.86 19.66 -9.97
C VAL A 243 -3.54 19.29 -10.66
N ASP A 244 -3.41 18.07 -11.18
CA ASP A 244 -2.19 17.63 -11.87
C ASP A 244 -1.94 18.45 -13.15
N ARG A 245 -2.99 18.74 -13.93
CA ARG A 245 -2.90 19.60 -15.12
C ARG A 245 -2.48 21.03 -14.74
N ALA A 246 -3.05 21.59 -13.68
CA ALA A 246 -2.69 22.93 -13.20
C ALA A 246 -1.25 23.01 -12.69
N LEU A 247 -0.81 22.01 -11.91
CA LEU A 247 0.57 21.90 -11.43
C LEU A 247 1.57 21.75 -12.59
N HIS A 248 1.21 20.95 -13.60
CA HIS A 248 2.03 20.80 -14.80
C HIS A 248 2.24 22.15 -15.50
N ASP A 249 1.17 22.91 -15.73
CA ASP A 249 1.25 24.23 -16.35
C ASP A 249 2.13 25.19 -15.54
N VAL A 250 1.94 25.27 -14.22
CA VAL A 250 2.77 26.11 -13.33
C VAL A 250 4.25 25.73 -13.40
N SER A 251 4.56 24.44 -13.55
CA SER A 251 5.95 23.95 -13.61
C SER A 251 6.63 24.09 -14.97
N SER A 252 5.85 24.16 -16.06
CA SER A 252 6.36 23.97 -17.42
C SER A 252 6.33 25.23 -18.29
N LYS A 253 5.57 26.26 -17.91
CA LYS A 253 5.44 27.49 -18.69
C LYS A 253 5.23 28.71 -17.80
N TRP A 254 5.40 29.90 -18.38
CA TRP A 254 4.99 31.15 -17.75
C TRP A 254 3.45 31.21 -17.70
N THR A 255 2.89 31.30 -16.50
CA THR A 255 1.44 31.31 -16.26
C THR A 255 0.88 32.70 -15.97
N GLY A 256 1.68 33.75 -16.14
CA GLY A 256 1.29 35.12 -15.86
C GLY A 256 1.38 35.50 -14.38
N GLU A 257 1.05 36.77 -14.11
CA GLU A 257 0.88 37.25 -12.74
C GLU A 257 -0.61 37.27 -12.36
N VAL A 258 -0.90 37.29 -11.04
CA VAL A 258 -2.27 37.50 -10.56
C VAL A 258 -2.81 38.82 -11.13
N PRO A 259 -3.97 38.84 -11.81
CA PRO A 259 -4.57 40.07 -12.33
C PRO A 259 -4.79 41.12 -11.23
N PHE A 260 -4.53 42.40 -11.51
CA PHE A 260 -4.65 43.51 -10.53
C PHE A 260 -6.00 43.55 -9.81
N ARG A 261 -7.08 43.29 -10.55
CA ARG A 261 -8.45 43.19 -10.02
C ARG A 261 -8.69 42.06 -9.01
N LEU A 262 -7.81 41.06 -8.93
CA LEU A 262 -7.86 40.00 -7.91
C LEU A 262 -6.84 40.20 -6.80
N ARG A 263 -5.92 41.17 -6.92
CA ARG A 263 -4.94 41.48 -5.88
C ARG A 263 -5.61 42.19 -4.71
N ASN A 264 -5.19 41.82 -3.51
CA ASN A 264 -5.62 42.47 -2.27
C ASN A 264 -4.97 43.88 -2.15
N ALA A 265 -5.73 44.87 -1.70
CA ALA A 265 -5.28 46.25 -1.46
C ALA A 265 -5.41 46.62 0.03
N PRO A 266 -4.56 46.06 0.92
CA PRO A 266 -4.69 46.26 2.38
C PRO A 266 -4.34 47.68 2.86
N VAL A 267 -3.59 48.46 2.10
CA VAL A 267 -3.31 49.88 2.36
C VAL A 267 -3.90 50.74 1.27
N GLU A 268 -4.45 51.90 1.64
CA GLU A 268 -5.22 52.76 0.74
C GLU A 268 -4.43 53.21 -0.49
N ALA A 269 -3.13 53.48 -0.34
CA ALA A 269 -2.21 53.81 -1.43
C ALA A 269 -2.06 52.71 -2.50
N MET A 270 -2.41 51.44 -2.21
CA MET A 270 -2.41 50.37 -3.22
C MET A 270 -3.60 50.46 -4.18
N LYS A 271 -4.72 51.09 -3.76
CA LYS A 271 -5.85 51.34 -4.66
C LYS A 271 -5.45 52.33 -5.77
N ASP A 272 -4.62 53.31 -5.43
CA ASP A 272 -4.07 54.27 -6.39
C ASP A 272 -3.11 53.62 -7.41
N LEU A 273 -2.57 52.44 -7.07
CA LEU A 273 -1.76 51.60 -7.95
C LEU A 273 -2.59 50.59 -8.77
N GLY A 274 -3.93 50.72 -8.76
CA GLY A 274 -4.84 49.89 -9.54
C GLY A 274 -5.17 48.53 -8.92
N PHE A 275 -4.77 48.26 -7.67
CA PHE A 275 -5.13 47.02 -6.99
C PHE A 275 -6.64 46.99 -6.71
N SER A 276 -7.25 45.81 -6.90
CA SER A 276 -8.70 45.60 -6.79
C SER A 276 -9.56 46.42 -7.78
N GLN A 277 -8.95 47.23 -8.64
CA GLN A 277 -9.67 48.04 -9.63
C GLN A 277 -10.30 47.12 -10.67
N GLY A 278 -11.62 47.19 -10.83
CA GLY A 278 -12.37 46.29 -11.73
C GLY A 278 -12.68 44.91 -11.13
N TYR A 279 -12.46 44.72 -9.82
CA TYR A 279 -13.07 43.59 -9.10
C TYR A 279 -14.59 43.77 -9.08
N ARG A 280 -15.32 42.70 -9.40
CA ARG A 280 -16.77 42.65 -9.28
C ARG A 280 -17.15 41.60 -8.26
N TYR A 281 -17.82 42.03 -7.20
CA TYR A 281 -18.22 41.13 -6.13
C TYR A 281 -19.44 40.33 -6.57
N ALA A 282 -19.26 39.03 -6.75
CA ALA A 282 -20.28 38.17 -7.38
C ALA A 282 -21.63 38.21 -6.65
N HIS A 283 -21.65 38.36 -5.31
CA HIS A 283 -22.90 38.38 -4.55
C HIS A 283 -23.78 39.60 -4.80
N ASP A 284 -23.22 40.70 -5.29
CA ASP A 284 -23.96 41.93 -5.65
C ASP A 284 -24.55 41.85 -7.06
N GLU A 285 -24.26 40.77 -7.80
CA GLU A 285 -24.73 40.56 -9.16
C GLU A 285 -25.90 39.56 -9.24
N PRO A 286 -26.71 39.62 -10.32
CA PRO A 286 -27.72 38.62 -10.60
C PRO A 286 -27.14 37.20 -10.51
N ASP A 287 -27.93 36.29 -9.92
CA ASP A 287 -27.58 34.88 -9.72
C ASP A 287 -26.28 34.62 -8.94
N HIS A 288 -25.81 35.66 -8.23
CA HIS A 288 -24.53 35.66 -7.52
C HIS A 288 -23.33 35.31 -8.43
N PHE A 289 -23.34 35.76 -9.69
CA PHE A 289 -22.34 35.42 -10.70
C PHE A 289 -21.85 36.64 -11.49
N ALA A 290 -20.56 36.95 -11.35
CA ALA A 290 -19.91 38.05 -12.08
C ALA A 290 -19.70 37.71 -13.57
N ARG A 291 -20.74 37.86 -14.40
CA ARG A 291 -20.68 37.43 -15.81
C ARG A 291 -19.58 38.16 -16.59
N GLY A 292 -18.71 37.41 -17.26
CA GLY A 292 -17.58 37.95 -18.04
C GLY A 292 -16.35 38.36 -17.22
N MET A 293 -16.38 38.17 -15.89
CA MET A 293 -15.22 38.33 -15.01
C MET A 293 -14.20 37.22 -15.31
N GLN A 294 -13.06 37.55 -15.90
CA GLN A 294 -11.94 36.61 -16.04
C GLN A 294 -11.34 36.31 -14.65
N TYR A 295 -10.88 35.11 -14.34
CA TYR A 295 -10.20 34.87 -13.06
C TYR A 295 -8.74 34.45 -13.22
N LEU A 296 -8.44 33.73 -14.31
CA LEU A 296 -7.09 33.37 -14.69
C LEU A 296 -6.31 34.60 -15.19
N PRO A 297 -4.97 34.58 -15.10
CA PRO A 297 -4.10 35.50 -15.83
C PRO A 297 -4.39 35.47 -17.34
N ASP A 298 -4.01 36.53 -18.06
CA ASP A 298 -4.27 36.64 -19.50
C ASP A 298 -3.58 35.52 -20.29
N GLU A 299 -2.39 35.12 -19.88
CA GLU A 299 -1.63 34.01 -20.45
C GLU A 299 -2.33 32.65 -20.30
N MET A 300 -3.26 32.56 -19.35
CA MET A 300 -4.00 31.34 -19.01
C MET A 300 -5.48 31.44 -19.35
N ALA A 301 -5.92 32.55 -19.98
CA ALA A 301 -7.32 32.79 -20.29
C ALA A 301 -7.92 31.65 -21.13
N GLY A 302 -9.11 31.20 -20.73
CA GLY A 302 -9.81 30.10 -21.40
C GLY A 302 -9.34 28.69 -21.04
N THR A 303 -8.29 28.53 -20.24
CA THR A 303 -7.83 27.20 -19.79
C THR A 303 -8.89 26.52 -18.92
N VAL A 304 -9.15 25.24 -19.18
CA VAL A 304 -10.10 24.41 -18.41
C VAL A 304 -9.35 23.27 -17.74
N TYR A 305 -9.24 23.31 -16.42
CA TYR A 305 -8.63 22.23 -15.65
C TYR A 305 -9.64 21.18 -15.20
N TYR A 306 -10.79 21.65 -14.70
CA TYR A 306 -11.82 20.78 -14.13
C TYR A 306 -12.91 20.45 -15.16
N GLU A 307 -12.97 19.18 -15.52
CA GLU A 307 -13.93 18.57 -16.44
C GLU A 307 -14.74 17.51 -15.68
N PRO A 308 -15.86 17.90 -15.04
CA PRO A 308 -16.68 16.97 -14.28
C PRO A 308 -17.25 15.87 -15.19
N THR A 309 -17.28 14.64 -14.68
CA THR A 309 -17.85 13.49 -15.36
C THR A 309 -19.38 13.50 -15.29
N GLY A 310 -20.02 12.48 -15.86
CA GLY A 310 -21.45 12.23 -15.68
C GLY A 310 -21.78 11.36 -14.47
N GLN A 311 -20.81 11.03 -13.61
CA GLN A 311 -21.00 10.04 -12.54
C GLN A 311 -21.49 10.68 -11.24
N GLY A 312 -22.48 10.06 -10.61
CA GLY A 312 -22.98 10.48 -9.29
C GLY A 312 -23.35 11.96 -9.23
N TYR A 313 -22.84 12.65 -8.21
CA TYR A 313 -23.12 14.07 -7.98
C TYR A 313 -22.48 14.98 -9.04
N GLU A 314 -21.40 14.56 -9.71
CA GLU A 314 -20.73 15.37 -10.74
C GLU A 314 -21.63 15.67 -11.93
N ALA A 315 -22.64 14.85 -12.23
CA ALA A 315 -23.61 15.15 -13.27
C ALA A 315 -24.29 16.52 -13.05
N ARG A 316 -24.65 16.83 -11.80
CA ARG A 316 -25.24 18.14 -11.43
C ARG A 316 -24.23 19.27 -11.50
N VAL A 317 -22.99 18.99 -11.09
CA VAL A 317 -21.89 19.96 -11.16
C VAL A 317 -21.60 20.32 -12.62
N ARG A 318 -21.59 19.33 -13.52
CA ARG A 318 -21.41 19.51 -14.96
C ARG A 318 -22.51 20.38 -15.54
N GLU A 319 -23.77 20.09 -15.25
CA GLU A 319 -24.91 20.89 -15.70
C GLU A 319 -24.81 22.35 -15.24
N TRP A 320 -24.45 22.57 -13.98
CA TRP A 320 -24.25 23.91 -13.43
C TRP A 320 -23.11 24.67 -14.13
N LEU A 321 -21.94 24.03 -14.26
CA LEU A 321 -20.78 24.64 -14.91
C LEU A 321 -21.00 24.90 -16.40
N GLU A 322 -21.75 24.04 -17.09
CA GLU A 322 -22.13 24.30 -18.49
C GLU A 322 -23.01 25.54 -18.64
N LYS A 323 -24.00 25.74 -17.74
CA LYS A 323 -24.83 26.95 -17.76
C LYS A 323 -23.99 28.20 -17.52
N ILE A 324 -23.06 28.17 -16.57
CA ILE A 324 -22.10 29.25 -16.31
C ILE A 324 -21.25 29.53 -17.56
N ARG A 325 -20.65 28.50 -18.15
CA ARG A 325 -19.73 28.63 -19.30
C ARG A 325 -20.43 29.12 -20.56
N LYS A 326 -21.69 28.73 -20.78
CA LYS A 326 -22.54 29.17 -21.90
C LYS A 326 -23.18 30.55 -21.66
N GLY A 327 -23.00 31.15 -20.48
CA GLY A 327 -23.64 32.42 -20.11
C GLY A 327 -25.17 32.34 -20.03
N SER A 328 -25.70 31.15 -19.74
CA SER A 328 -27.14 30.84 -19.71
C SER A 328 -27.79 31.05 -18.34
N ILE A 329 -27.06 31.66 -17.41
CA ILE A 329 -27.50 32.18 -16.10
C ILE A 329 -27.10 33.64 -16.08
#